data_AF-Q72HC5-F1
#
_entry.id   AF-Q72HC5-F1
#
_cell.length_a   1.000
_cell.length_b   1.000
_cell.length_c   1.000
_cell.angle_alpha   90.00
_cell.angle_beta   90.00
_cell.angle_gamma   90.00
#
_symmetry.space_group_name_H-M   'P 1'
#
loop_
_entity.id
_entity.type
_entity.pdbx_description
1 polymer ?
#
loop_
_entity_poly.entity_id
_entity_poly.type
_entity_poly.pdbx_seq_one_letter_code
_entity_poly.pdbx_strand_id
1 'polypeptide(L)'
;MIVDRIEVYLDQGTEPVAVLKEPPYRWKLDTRNLPDGEHTLRVVTHFRGGGQEIRVIPFTVNNYPDVLVLGVDEGGEVAGEVELRMHVGEPELPVETPRFNPLWYAVAAVVVLGGIWSYFALSPAAERIAEEVAPPAQEAQAHGGGQEAAAPAGVDPALMEKGKAIYEANCAACHQANGQGMPPAFPALAGNPNLQDAQMILNIVKNGRGAMPAVGANFSEEELIAVATYIRNSFGNSFGPVE
;
A
#
# COMPACT_ATOMS: atom_id res chain seq x y z
N MET A 1 -24.55 -28.61 -21.69
CA MET A 1 -26.00 -28.37 -21.51
C MET A 1 -26.36 -27.14 -22.32
N ILE A 2 -27.45 -27.18 -23.11
CA ILE A 2 -27.88 -26.03 -23.91
C ILE A 2 -28.70 -25.12 -22.99
N VAL A 3 -28.36 -23.84 -22.93
CA VAL A 3 -29.13 -22.85 -22.16
C VAL A 3 -30.47 -22.59 -22.85
N ASP A 4 -31.56 -22.66 -22.10
CA ASP A 4 -32.92 -22.30 -22.54
C ASP A 4 -33.15 -20.80 -22.37
N ARG A 5 -32.90 -20.28 -21.16
CA ARG A 5 -32.93 -18.85 -20.84
C ARG A 5 -32.14 -18.55 -19.57
N ILE A 6 -31.78 -17.29 -19.41
CA ILE A 6 -31.16 -16.75 -18.20
C ILE A 6 -32.10 -15.69 -17.63
N GLU A 7 -32.48 -15.85 -16.39
CA GLU A 7 -33.26 -14.88 -15.64
C GLU A 7 -32.35 -14.17 -14.64
N VAL A 8 -32.38 -12.85 -14.61
CA VAL A 8 -31.61 -12.02 -13.68
C VAL A 8 -32.57 -11.40 -12.69
N TYR A 9 -32.29 -11.57 -11.41
CA TYR A 9 -33.04 -10.98 -10.30
C TYR A 9 -32.13 -10.03 -9.55
N LEU A 10 -32.70 -8.92 -9.08
CA LEU A 10 -32.01 -7.96 -8.24
C LEU A 10 -32.51 -8.11 -6.79
N ASP A 11 -31.56 -8.23 -5.86
CA ASP A 11 -31.76 -8.42 -4.44
C ASP A 11 -32.71 -9.59 -4.11
N GLN A 12 -33.64 -9.36 -3.19
CA GLN A 12 -34.68 -10.31 -2.81
C GLN A 12 -35.91 -10.22 -3.73
N GLY A 13 -35.79 -9.57 -4.89
CA GLY A 13 -36.86 -9.44 -5.87
C GLY A 13 -37.38 -10.79 -6.36
N THR A 14 -38.70 -10.94 -6.39
CA THR A 14 -39.39 -12.14 -6.88
C THR A 14 -39.61 -12.13 -8.38
N GLU A 15 -39.49 -10.96 -9.02
CA GLU A 15 -39.61 -10.79 -10.46
C GLU A 15 -38.23 -10.58 -11.10
N PRO A 16 -37.97 -11.16 -12.29
CA PRO A 16 -36.71 -10.97 -12.98
C PRO A 16 -36.63 -9.57 -13.59
N VAL A 17 -35.53 -8.87 -13.32
CA VAL A 17 -35.18 -7.58 -13.95
C VAL A 17 -34.73 -7.75 -15.41
N ALA A 18 -34.33 -8.97 -15.80
CA ALA A 18 -34.03 -9.32 -17.18
C ALA A 18 -34.28 -10.80 -17.47
N VAL A 19 -34.72 -11.11 -18.69
CA VAL A 19 -34.86 -12.48 -19.20
C VAL A 19 -34.17 -12.58 -20.57
N LEU A 20 -33.08 -13.33 -20.64
CA LEU A 20 -32.23 -13.47 -21.82
C LEU A 20 -32.41 -14.87 -22.42
N LYS A 21 -32.96 -14.94 -23.64
CA LYS A 21 -33.29 -16.22 -24.31
C LYS A 21 -32.31 -16.60 -25.41
N GLU A 22 -31.55 -15.64 -25.95
CA GLU A 22 -30.69 -15.84 -27.11
C GLU A 22 -29.30 -15.22 -26.90
N PRO A 23 -28.23 -15.86 -27.40
CA PRO A 23 -26.89 -15.29 -27.37
C PRO A 23 -26.72 -14.18 -28.42
N PRO A 24 -25.89 -13.15 -28.16
CA PRO A 24 -25.10 -12.95 -26.95
C PRO A 24 -25.98 -12.45 -25.78
N TYR A 25 -25.88 -13.12 -24.63
CA TYR A 25 -26.65 -12.78 -23.42
C TYR A 25 -26.13 -11.47 -22.81
N ARG A 26 -26.65 -10.34 -23.30
CA ARG A 26 -26.27 -8.99 -22.86
C ARG A 26 -27.45 -8.29 -22.23
N TRP A 27 -27.20 -7.66 -21.09
CA TRP A 27 -28.15 -6.79 -20.41
C TRP A 27 -27.38 -5.63 -19.78
N LYS A 28 -28.02 -4.47 -19.72
CA LYS A 28 -27.48 -3.26 -19.07
C LYS A 28 -28.30 -2.99 -17.82
N LEU A 29 -27.61 -2.94 -16.68
CA LEU A 29 -28.19 -2.49 -15.42
C LEU A 29 -28.03 -0.97 -15.31
N ASP A 30 -29.12 -0.25 -15.09
CA ASP A 30 -29.10 1.18 -14.77
C ASP A 30 -29.09 1.35 -13.25
N THR A 31 -27.93 1.70 -12.69
CA THR A 31 -27.74 1.81 -11.23
C THR A 31 -28.26 3.12 -10.65
N ARG A 32 -28.59 4.12 -11.47
CA ARG A 32 -29.01 5.46 -11.00
C ARG A 32 -30.32 5.45 -10.20
N ASN A 33 -31.13 4.41 -10.37
CA ASN A 33 -32.38 4.21 -9.65
C ASN A 33 -32.24 3.21 -8.50
N LEU A 34 -31.03 2.70 -8.25
CA LEU A 34 -30.76 1.81 -7.13
C LEU A 34 -30.29 2.65 -5.94
N PRO A 35 -30.71 2.31 -4.71
CA PRO A 35 -30.13 2.88 -3.50
C PRO A 35 -28.61 2.67 -3.46
N ASP A 36 -27.89 3.53 -2.75
CA ASP A 36 -26.48 3.31 -2.47
C ASP A 36 -26.34 2.21 -1.41
N GLY A 37 -25.35 1.34 -1.57
CA GLY A 37 -25.05 0.25 -0.65
C GLY A 37 -24.92 -1.12 -1.30
N GLU A 38 -25.02 -2.16 -0.48
CA GLU A 38 -24.84 -3.55 -0.89
C GLU A 38 -26.08 -4.09 -1.61
N HIS A 39 -25.85 -4.68 -2.78
CA HIS A 39 -26.85 -5.32 -3.62
C HIS A 39 -26.40 -6.71 -4.06
N THR A 40 -27.34 -7.52 -4.53
CA THR A 40 -27.05 -8.87 -5.04
C THR A 40 -27.76 -9.11 -6.38
N LEU A 41 -27.03 -9.62 -7.37
CA LEU A 41 -27.61 -10.16 -8.58
C LEU A 41 -27.72 -11.66 -8.47
N ARG A 42 -28.95 -12.18 -8.54
CA ARG A 42 -29.22 -13.62 -8.61
C ARG A 42 -29.52 -13.99 -10.06
N VAL A 43 -28.59 -14.69 -10.70
CA VAL A 43 -28.69 -15.16 -12.08
C VAL A 43 -29.11 -16.63 -12.06
N VAL A 44 -30.28 -16.92 -12.65
CA VAL A 44 -30.84 -18.26 -12.76
C VAL A 44 -30.76 -18.70 -14.21
N THR A 45 -29.90 -19.67 -14.49
CA THR A 45 -29.74 -20.26 -15.83
C THR A 45 -30.60 -21.51 -15.92
N HIS A 46 -31.58 -21.52 -16.82
CA HIS A 46 -32.40 -22.69 -17.13
C HIS A 46 -31.78 -23.46 -18.29
N PHE A 47 -31.68 -24.79 -18.18
CA PHE A 47 -31.14 -25.64 -19.24
C PHE A 47 -32.25 -26.38 -20.00
N ARG A 48 -32.06 -26.55 -21.30
CA ARG A 48 -32.89 -27.40 -22.15
C ARG A 48 -32.65 -28.85 -21.76
N GLY A 49 -33.68 -29.49 -21.18
CA GLY A 49 -33.59 -30.83 -20.59
C GLY A 49 -33.87 -30.86 -19.08
N GLY A 50 -34.13 -29.71 -18.46
CA GLY A 50 -34.42 -29.60 -17.04
C GLY A 50 -33.18 -29.27 -16.21
N GLY A 51 -33.42 -28.82 -14.98
CA GLY A 51 -32.38 -28.29 -14.09
C GLY A 51 -32.16 -26.80 -14.26
N GLN A 52 -31.65 -26.19 -13.19
CA GLN A 52 -31.29 -24.79 -13.13
C GLN A 52 -29.99 -24.61 -12.37
N GLU A 53 -29.19 -23.63 -12.77
CA GLU A 53 -28.00 -23.18 -12.06
C GLU A 53 -28.25 -21.78 -11.53
N ILE A 54 -28.03 -21.58 -10.22
CA ILE A 54 -28.24 -20.29 -9.55
C ILE A 54 -26.87 -19.74 -9.15
N ARG A 55 -26.56 -18.53 -9.61
CA ARG A 55 -25.35 -17.79 -9.23
C ARG A 55 -25.75 -16.49 -8.57
N VAL A 56 -25.23 -16.24 -7.37
CA VAL A 56 -25.43 -14.98 -6.64
C VAL A 56 -24.14 -14.17 -6.74
N ILE A 57 -24.25 -12.92 -7.17
CA ILE A 57 -23.14 -12.00 -7.40
C ILE A 57 -23.39 -10.76 -6.54
N PRO A 58 -22.67 -10.57 -5.43
CA PRO A 58 -22.75 -9.33 -4.66
C PRO A 58 -22.09 -8.19 -5.44
N PHE A 59 -22.64 -6.99 -5.32
CA PHE A 59 -22.07 -5.76 -5.85
C PHE A 59 -22.52 -4.56 -5.01
N THR A 60 -21.72 -3.51 -4.99
CA THR A 60 -22.04 -2.28 -4.25
C THR A 60 -22.41 -1.19 -5.24
N VAL A 61 -23.53 -0.49 -4.99
CA VAL A 61 -23.92 0.71 -5.73
C VAL A 61 -23.47 1.93 -4.97
N ASN A 62 -22.89 2.89 -5.68
CA ASN A 62 -22.53 4.19 -5.14
C ASN A 62 -22.83 5.26 -6.19
N ASN A 63 -24.00 5.89 -6.07
CA ASN A 63 -24.48 6.99 -6.89
C ASN A 63 -24.26 8.35 -6.19
N TYR A 64 -23.34 8.44 -5.21
CA TYR A 64 -23.01 9.68 -4.50
C TYR A 64 -22.79 10.82 -5.50
N PRO A 65 -23.39 12.00 -5.29
CA PRO A 65 -23.58 12.97 -6.36
C PRO A 65 -22.25 13.42 -6.97
N ASP A 66 -22.22 13.37 -8.30
CA ASP A 66 -21.13 13.84 -9.17
C ASP A 66 -20.79 15.34 -9.02
N VAL A 67 -21.30 16.08 -8.02
CA VAL A 67 -20.92 17.48 -7.77
C VAL A 67 -20.93 17.79 -6.28
N LEU A 68 -19.75 17.77 -5.64
CA LEU A 68 -19.57 18.38 -4.33
C LEU A 68 -19.34 19.89 -4.54
N VAL A 69 -20.27 20.71 -4.06
CA VAL A 69 -20.12 22.17 -4.04
C VAL A 69 -19.55 22.57 -2.69
N LEU A 70 -18.26 22.90 -2.65
CA LEU A 70 -17.58 23.39 -1.46
C LEU A 70 -17.59 24.93 -1.47
N GLY A 71 -17.98 25.54 -0.36
CA GLY A 71 -17.98 26.99 -0.18
C GLY A 71 -19.31 27.61 0.25
N VAL A 72 -20.42 26.86 0.17
CA VAL A 72 -21.74 27.28 0.68
C VAL A 72 -22.42 26.07 1.32
N ASP A 73 -22.85 26.22 2.58
CA ASP A 73 -23.61 25.20 3.31
C ASP A 73 -25.11 25.29 2.99
N GLU A 74 -25.82 24.16 3.06
CA GLU A 74 -27.27 24.12 2.82
C GLU A 74 -28.01 24.91 3.91
N GLY A 75 -28.59 26.06 3.53
CA GLY A 75 -29.26 26.99 4.45
C GLY A 75 -28.36 28.03 5.12
N GLY A 76 -27.08 28.14 4.74
CA GLY A 76 -26.16 29.17 5.25
C GLY A 76 -26.39 30.56 4.66
N GLU A 77 -26.12 31.61 5.44
CA GLU A 77 -26.06 32.99 4.95
C GLU A 77 -24.63 33.33 4.53
N VAL A 78 -24.45 33.84 3.30
CA VAL A 78 -23.14 34.27 2.78
C VAL A 78 -23.12 35.77 2.50
N ALA A 79 -21.99 36.42 2.76
CA ALA A 79 -21.78 37.84 2.51
C ALA A 79 -20.40 38.09 1.90
N GLY A 80 -20.33 38.98 0.89
CA GLY A 80 -19.09 39.26 0.14
C GLY A 80 -18.90 38.35 -1.06
N GLU A 81 -17.63 38.12 -1.44
CA GLU A 81 -17.29 37.17 -2.52
C GLU A 81 -16.99 35.79 -1.92
N VAL A 82 -17.61 34.75 -2.47
CA VAL A 82 -17.44 33.35 -2.03
C VAL A 82 -16.91 32.52 -3.20
N GLU A 83 -15.78 31.86 -2.99
CA GLU A 83 -15.21 30.92 -3.96
C GLU A 83 -15.94 29.58 -3.87
N LEU A 84 -16.69 29.23 -4.92
CA LEU A 84 -17.33 27.92 -5.05
C LEU A 84 -16.38 26.96 -5.75
N ARG A 85 -16.04 25.86 -5.08
CA ARG A 85 -15.28 24.76 -5.69
C ARG A 85 -16.22 23.61 -6.01
N MET A 86 -16.36 23.30 -7.29
CA MET A 86 -17.12 22.16 -7.78
C MET A 86 -16.15 20.99 -7.99
N HIS A 87 -16.36 19.88 -7.29
CA HIS A 87 -15.65 18.64 -7.56
C HIS A 87 -16.57 17.67 -8.28
N VAL A 88 -16.16 17.23 -9.47
CA VAL A 88 -16.82 16.20 -10.29
C VAL A 88 -15.84 15.06 -10.43
N GLY A 89 -16.11 13.89 -9.87
CA GLY A 89 -15.16 12.78 -9.97
C GLY A 89 -15.46 11.57 -9.11
N GLU A 90 -15.71 10.48 -9.85
CA GLU A 90 -15.70 9.05 -9.56
C GLU A 90 -15.59 8.60 -8.09
N PRO A 91 -16.59 7.86 -7.56
CA PRO A 91 -16.44 7.18 -6.29
C PRO A 91 -15.22 6.28 -6.38
N GLU A 92 -14.46 6.20 -5.28
CA GLU A 92 -13.32 5.30 -5.14
C GLU A 92 -13.74 3.87 -5.53
N LEU A 93 -13.59 3.52 -6.80
CA LEU A 93 -13.78 2.16 -7.25
C LEU A 93 -12.72 1.36 -6.51
N PRO A 94 -13.06 0.22 -5.88
CA PRO A 94 -12.04 -0.67 -5.35
C PRO A 94 -11.13 -1.02 -6.52
N VAL A 95 -9.91 -0.49 -6.50
CA VAL A 95 -8.88 -0.80 -7.48
C VAL A 95 -8.75 -2.31 -7.41
N GLU A 96 -9.15 -3.04 -8.46
CA GLU A 96 -8.84 -4.46 -8.55
C GLU A 96 -7.34 -4.58 -8.34
N THR A 97 -6.92 -5.07 -7.18
CA THR A 97 -5.50 -5.22 -6.89
C THR A 97 -4.94 -6.10 -8.00
N PRO A 98 -3.93 -5.66 -8.76
CA PRO A 98 -3.39 -6.45 -9.84
C PRO A 98 -3.08 -7.84 -9.31
N ARG A 99 -3.60 -8.86 -9.99
CA ARG A 99 -3.51 -10.27 -9.58
C ARG A 99 -2.03 -10.66 -9.55
N PHE A 100 -1.41 -10.55 -8.38
CA PHE A 100 0.00 -10.85 -8.21
C PHE A 100 0.19 -12.36 -8.40
N ASN A 101 0.77 -12.75 -9.55
CA ASN A 101 1.11 -14.13 -9.82
C ASN A 101 2.63 -14.33 -9.64
N PRO A 102 3.08 -14.83 -8.47
CA PRO A 102 4.50 -14.93 -8.14
C PRO A 102 5.29 -15.84 -9.10
N LEU A 103 4.63 -16.80 -9.75
CA LEU A 103 5.26 -17.70 -10.72
C LEU A 103 5.84 -16.94 -11.92
N TRP A 104 5.12 -15.95 -12.46
CA TRP A 104 5.61 -15.18 -13.60
C TRP A 104 6.82 -14.32 -13.23
N TYR A 105 6.85 -13.78 -12.02
CA TYR A 105 8.00 -13.01 -11.52
C TYR A 105 9.21 -13.91 -11.25
N ALA A 106 9.00 -15.11 -10.70
CA ALA A 106 10.07 -16.08 -10.52
C ALA A 106 10.66 -16.52 -11.87
N VAL A 107 9.82 -16.80 -12.86
CA VAL A 107 10.26 -17.14 -14.23
C VAL A 107 11.04 -15.98 -14.86
N ALA A 108 10.52 -14.76 -14.77
CA ALA A 108 11.21 -13.57 -15.27
C ALA A 108 12.56 -13.35 -14.59
N ALA A 109 12.64 -13.52 -13.26
CA ALA A 109 13.89 -13.41 -12.51
C ALA A 109 14.90 -14.47 -12.95
N VAL A 110 14.49 -15.73 -13.14
CA VAL A 110 15.37 -16.80 -13.62
C VAL A 110 15.87 -16.50 -15.04
N VAL A 111 15.02 -15.99 -15.93
CA VAL A 111 15.43 -15.61 -17.30
C VAL A 111 16.42 -14.45 -17.28
N VAL A 112 16.16 -13.41 -16.48
CA VAL A 112 17.05 -12.24 -16.37
C VAL A 112 18.38 -12.65 -15.75
N LEU A 113 18.38 -13.36 -14.62
CA LEU A 113 19.59 -13.82 -13.95
C LEU A 113 20.37 -14.81 -14.83
N GLY A 114 19.69 -15.74 -15.51
CA GLY A 114 20.30 -16.66 -16.45
C GLY A 114 20.91 -15.96 -17.67
N GLY A 115 20.26 -14.91 -18.17
CA GLY A 115 20.78 -14.06 -19.25
C GLY A 115 22.01 -13.26 -18.82
N ILE A 116 21.98 -12.66 -17.63
CA ILE A 116 23.14 -11.97 -17.03
C ILE A 116 24.30 -12.95 -16.86
N TRP A 117 24.05 -14.12 -16.27
CA TRP A 117 25.08 -15.12 -16.02
C TRP A 117 25.68 -15.66 -17.33
N SER A 118 24.83 -15.91 -18.33
CA SER A 118 25.25 -16.35 -19.67
C SER A 118 26.06 -15.27 -20.39
N TYR A 119 25.70 -13.99 -20.24
CA TYR A 119 26.47 -12.87 -20.77
C TYR A 119 27.87 -12.85 -20.15
N PHE A 120 28.02 -12.99 -18.83
CA PHE A 120 29.34 -13.04 -18.19
C PHE A 120 30.12 -14.33 -18.48
N ALA A 121 29.45 -15.48 -18.62
CA ALA A 121 30.10 -16.75 -18.91
C ALA A 121 30.57 -16.89 -20.38
N LEU A 122 29.89 -16.23 -21.31
CA LEU A 122 30.19 -16.31 -22.76
C LEU A 122 30.91 -15.06 -23.29
N SER A 123 30.97 -13.98 -22.52
CA SER A 123 31.65 -12.75 -22.92
C SER A 123 33.03 -12.66 -22.27
N PRO A 124 34.09 -12.36 -23.05
CA PRO A 124 35.41 -12.11 -22.50
C PRO A 124 35.50 -10.75 -21.78
N ALA A 125 34.38 -10.04 -21.63
CA ALA A 125 34.30 -8.78 -20.90
C ALA A 125 34.78 -8.92 -19.45
N ALA A 126 34.50 -10.04 -18.78
CA ALA A 126 34.97 -10.28 -17.42
C ALA A 126 36.50 -10.36 -17.36
N GLU A 127 37.13 -11.05 -18.32
CA GLU A 127 38.60 -11.16 -18.41
C GLU A 127 39.24 -9.81 -18.77
N ARG A 128 38.62 -9.02 -19.66
CA ARG A 128 39.13 -7.69 -20.02
C ARG A 128 39.06 -6.70 -18.86
N ILE A 129 37.97 -6.72 -18.10
CA ILE A 129 37.82 -5.87 -16.91
C ILE A 129 38.79 -6.34 -15.81
N ALA A 130 38.98 -7.66 -15.64
CA ALA A 130 39.95 -8.20 -14.70
C ALA A 130 41.40 -7.82 -15.08
N GLU A 131 41.75 -7.82 -16.36
CA GLU A 131 43.10 -7.47 -16.82
C GLU A 131 43.38 -5.96 -16.77
N GLU A 132 42.35 -5.11 -16.94
CA GLU A 132 42.50 -3.65 -16.87
C GLU A 132 42.37 -3.08 -15.45
N VAL A 133 41.71 -3.80 -14.53
CA VAL A 133 41.45 -3.35 -13.15
C VAL A 133 42.28 -4.10 -12.10
N ALA A 134 42.93 -5.23 -12.42
CA ALA A 134 43.73 -5.96 -11.44
C ALA A 134 45.12 -5.29 -11.20
N PRO A 135 45.40 -4.73 -10.00
CA PRO A 135 46.77 -4.51 -9.57
C PRO A 135 47.49 -5.86 -9.31
N PRO A 136 48.84 -5.91 -9.34
CA PRO A 136 49.57 -7.13 -9.00
C PRO A 136 49.15 -7.58 -7.60
N ALA A 137 48.87 -8.88 -7.46
CA ALA A 137 48.30 -9.50 -6.27
C ALA A 137 48.99 -9.03 -4.97
N GLN A 138 48.30 -8.16 -4.23
CA GLN A 138 48.52 -7.92 -2.81
C GLN A 138 47.18 -8.09 -2.09
N GLU A 139 47.25 -8.81 -0.98
CA GLU A 139 46.14 -9.33 -0.19
C GLU A 139 45.09 -8.27 0.16
N ALA A 140 43.83 -8.73 0.16
CA ALA A 140 42.63 -7.93 0.29
C ALA A 140 42.64 -6.97 1.50
N GLN A 141 42.48 -5.68 1.20
CA GLN A 141 41.82 -4.71 2.10
C GLN A 141 40.73 -4.01 1.29
N ALA A 142 39.49 -4.41 1.57
CA ALA A 142 38.30 -3.86 0.93
C ALA A 142 38.04 -2.44 1.44
N HIS A 143 38.15 -1.46 0.55
CA HIS A 143 37.56 -0.14 0.74
C HIS A 143 36.10 -0.16 0.29
N GLY A 144 35.19 -0.39 1.24
CA GLY A 144 33.75 -0.15 1.07
C GLY A 144 33.41 1.28 1.48
N GLY A 145 33.29 2.17 0.49
CA GLY A 145 32.79 3.54 0.69
C GLY A 145 31.27 3.58 0.72
N GLY A 146 30.68 3.23 1.86
CA GLY A 146 29.38 3.73 2.29
C GLY A 146 29.63 4.44 3.61
N GLN A 147 29.25 5.71 3.73
CA GLN A 147 29.35 6.43 5.00
C GLN A 147 28.45 5.75 6.03
N GLU A 148 29.04 4.82 6.78
CA GLU A 148 28.60 4.45 8.12
C GLU A 148 28.70 5.73 8.96
N ALA A 149 27.58 6.41 9.13
CA ALA A 149 27.44 7.39 10.18
C ALA A 149 27.76 6.64 11.48
N ALA A 150 28.89 6.99 12.09
CA ALA A 150 29.33 6.44 13.36
C ALA A 150 28.13 6.38 14.32
N ALA A 151 27.86 5.18 14.84
CA ALA A 151 26.87 4.98 15.89
C ALA A 151 27.10 6.07 16.96
N PRO A 152 26.07 6.86 17.31
CA PRO A 152 26.24 7.91 18.29
C PRO A 152 26.74 7.29 19.60
N ALA A 153 27.76 7.93 20.18
CA ALA A 153 28.47 7.42 21.34
C ALA A 153 27.48 7.09 22.48
N GLY A 154 27.46 5.83 22.90
CA GLY A 154 26.67 5.35 24.04
C GLY A 154 25.42 4.53 23.70
N VAL A 155 25.14 4.23 22.42
CA VAL A 155 24.03 3.34 22.04
C VAL A 155 24.55 1.94 21.68
N ASP A 156 23.93 0.91 22.27
CA ASP A 156 24.23 -0.49 21.97
C ASP A 156 23.91 -0.81 20.48
N PRO A 157 24.89 -1.29 19.69
CA PRO A 157 24.66 -1.70 18.30
C PRO A 157 23.55 -2.75 18.14
N ALA A 158 23.41 -3.68 19.08
CA ALA A 158 22.35 -4.69 19.03
C ALA A 158 20.97 -4.08 19.19
N LEU A 159 20.85 -3.07 20.07
CA LEU A 159 19.62 -2.30 20.27
C LEU A 159 19.27 -1.49 19.02
N MET A 160 20.28 -0.90 18.34
CA MET A 160 20.08 -0.19 17.07
C MET A 160 19.59 -1.11 15.96
N GLU A 161 20.16 -2.31 15.81
CA GLU A 161 19.74 -3.26 14.79
C GLU A 161 18.31 -3.76 15.04
N LYS A 162 17.97 -4.04 16.31
CA LYS A 162 16.60 -4.39 16.71
C LYS A 162 15.62 -3.25 16.40
N GLY A 163 15.98 -2.02 16.77
CA GLY A 163 15.17 -0.83 16.52
C GLY A 163 14.96 -0.56 15.03
N LYS A 164 15.99 -0.77 14.21
CA LYS A 164 15.93 -0.68 12.75
C LYS A 164 14.94 -1.67 12.15
N ALA A 165 15.03 -2.95 12.54
CA ALA A 165 14.12 -3.98 12.06
C ALA A 165 12.66 -3.66 12.40
N ILE A 166 12.40 -3.17 13.62
CA ILE A 166 11.07 -2.74 14.04
C ILE A 166 10.59 -1.54 13.22
N TYR A 167 11.47 -0.56 12.97
CA TYR A 167 11.16 0.62 12.17
C TYR A 167 10.78 0.27 10.73
N GLU A 168 11.58 -0.58 10.08
CA GLU A 168 11.34 -1.01 8.70
C GLU A 168 10.00 -1.76 8.56
N ALA A 169 9.68 -2.60 9.55
CA ALA A 169 8.45 -3.39 9.53
C ALA A 169 7.18 -2.57 9.86
N ASN A 170 7.26 -1.56 10.73
CA ASN A 170 6.07 -0.93 11.32
C ASN A 170 5.95 0.58 11.09
N CYS A 171 7.03 1.27 10.76
CA CYS A 171 7.08 2.74 10.73
C CYS A 171 7.36 3.28 9.32
N ALA A 172 8.18 2.57 8.54
CA ALA A 172 8.67 3.03 7.24
C ALA A 172 7.56 3.23 6.19
N ALA A 173 6.43 2.54 6.31
CA ALA A 173 5.30 2.69 5.40
C ALA A 173 4.75 4.13 5.36
N CYS A 174 4.77 4.84 6.51
CA CYS A 174 4.30 6.22 6.62
C CYS A 174 5.45 7.22 6.72
N HIS A 175 6.49 6.90 7.50
CA HIS A 175 7.62 7.81 7.73
C HIS A 175 8.75 7.68 6.71
N GLN A 176 8.61 6.77 5.73
CA GLN A 176 9.61 6.44 4.70
C GLN A 176 10.88 5.81 5.29
N ALA A 177 11.61 5.04 4.46
CA ALA A 177 12.86 4.39 4.88
C ALA A 177 13.95 5.40 5.30
N ASN A 178 13.88 6.62 4.77
CA ASN A 178 14.82 7.71 5.08
C ASN A 178 14.30 8.67 6.17
N GLY A 179 13.15 8.39 6.79
CA GLY A 179 12.57 9.23 7.83
C GLY A 179 12.00 10.57 7.33
N GLN A 180 11.86 10.80 6.03
CA GLN A 180 11.36 12.08 5.50
C GLN A 180 9.82 12.22 5.57
N GLY A 181 9.09 11.13 5.74
CA GLY A 181 7.63 11.14 5.70
C GLY A 181 7.06 11.71 4.39
N MET A 182 5.85 12.27 4.47
CA MET A 182 5.16 12.97 3.37
C MET A 182 4.33 14.12 3.95
N PRO A 183 4.95 15.28 4.24
CA PRO A 183 4.23 16.43 4.79
C PRO A 183 3.15 16.96 3.83
N PRO A 184 1.99 17.43 4.34
CA PRO A 184 1.62 17.53 5.76
C PRO A 184 1.02 16.25 6.36
N ALA A 185 0.79 15.20 5.56
CA ALA A 185 0.09 13.99 5.99
C ALA A 185 0.90 13.14 6.98
N PHE A 186 2.19 12.91 6.69
CA PHE A 186 3.11 12.18 7.56
C PHE A 186 4.33 13.05 7.87
N PRO A 187 4.58 13.39 9.15
CA PRO A 187 5.68 14.27 9.51
C PRO A 187 7.04 13.61 9.31
N ALA A 188 8.03 14.43 8.97
CA ALA A 188 9.42 14.00 8.92
C ALA A 188 9.94 13.68 10.33
N LEU A 189 10.66 12.56 10.44
CA LEU A 189 11.49 12.19 11.58
C LEU A 189 12.93 12.67 11.40
N ALA A 190 13.40 12.74 10.15
CA ALA A 190 14.71 13.26 9.79
C ALA A 190 14.86 14.72 10.26
N GLY A 191 15.86 14.99 11.10
CA GLY A 191 16.17 16.33 11.61
C GLY A 191 15.08 16.95 12.49
N ASN A 192 14.12 16.17 13.01
CA ASN A 192 13.01 16.69 13.80
C ASN A 192 13.45 16.93 15.26
N PRO A 193 13.50 18.20 15.74
CA PRO A 193 14.01 18.50 17.08
C PRO A 193 13.11 17.98 18.20
N ASN A 194 11.82 17.71 17.92
CA ASN A 194 10.91 17.16 18.94
C ASN A 194 11.31 15.75 19.37
N LEU A 195 12.12 15.04 18.57
CA LEU A 195 12.62 13.71 18.91
C LEU A 195 13.65 13.72 20.04
N GLN A 196 14.05 14.88 20.56
CA GLN A 196 14.82 15.02 21.80
C GLN A 196 14.06 14.51 23.03
N ASP A 197 12.73 14.57 23.03
CA ASP A 197 11.90 14.05 24.12
C ASP A 197 11.63 12.55 23.89
N ALA A 198 12.34 11.71 24.65
CA ALA A 198 12.20 10.25 24.54
C ALA A 198 10.81 9.77 24.98
N GLN A 199 10.25 10.39 26.03
CA GLN A 199 8.95 10.00 26.58
C GLN A 199 7.82 10.35 25.61
N MET A 200 7.95 11.46 24.89
CA MET A 200 7.04 11.79 23.79
C MET A 200 7.04 10.68 22.72
N ILE A 201 8.20 10.19 22.30
CA ILE A 201 8.29 9.14 21.28
C ILE A 201 7.64 7.85 21.79
N LEU A 202 8.02 7.41 22.99
CA LEU A 202 7.46 6.20 23.61
C LEU A 202 5.94 6.27 23.71
N ASN A 203 5.40 7.41 24.17
CA ASN A 203 3.96 7.61 24.29
C ASN A 203 3.25 7.60 22.93
N ILE A 204 3.80 8.27 21.92
CA ILE A 204 3.20 8.33 20.58
C ILE A 204 3.25 6.95 19.90
N VAL A 205 4.36 6.23 20.02
CA VAL A 205 4.49 4.88 19.42
C VAL A 205 3.51 3.92 20.11
N LYS A 206 3.40 3.96 21.43
CA LYS A 206 2.54 3.06 22.21
C LYS A 206 1.05 3.38 22.08
N ASN A 207 0.68 4.66 22.10
CA ASN A 207 -0.72 5.09 22.22
C ASN A 207 -1.27 5.77 20.95
N GLY A 208 -0.42 6.05 19.97
CA GLY A 208 -0.80 6.83 18.79
C GLY A 208 -0.93 8.33 19.07
N ARG A 209 -1.11 9.12 18.01
CA ARG A 209 -1.43 10.55 18.10
C ARG A 209 -2.09 11.06 16.83
N GLY A 210 -3.30 11.62 16.95
CA GLY A 210 -4.05 12.11 15.79
C GLY A 210 -4.32 10.97 14.81
N ALA A 211 -3.88 11.12 13.56
CA ALA A 211 -4.00 10.09 12.52
C ALA A 211 -2.97 8.95 12.65
N MET A 212 -1.92 9.09 13.48
CA MET A 212 -0.95 8.02 13.70
C MET A 212 -1.56 6.96 14.65
N PRO A 213 -1.76 5.71 14.20
CA PRO A 213 -2.31 4.65 15.05
C PRO A 213 -1.30 4.23 16.13
N ALA A 214 -1.79 3.50 17.13
CA ALA A 214 -1.00 2.93 18.22
C ALA A 214 -0.18 1.70 17.74
N VAL A 215 0.79 1.91 16.84
CA VAL A 215 1.57 0.85 16.20
C VAL A 215 2.35 -0.02 17.20
N GLY A 216 2.77 0.55 18.32
CA GLY A 216 3.49 -0.13 19.39
C GLY A 216 2.62 -0.60 20.55
N ALA A 217 1.29 -0.68 20.39
CA ALA A 217 0.38 -1.10 21.46
C ALA A 217 0.73 -2.50 22.02
N ASN A 218 1.25 -3.39 21.16
CA ASN A 218 1.63 -4.76 21.50
C ASN A 218 3.14 -4.97 21.63
N PHE A 219 3.94 -3.89 21.54
CA PHE A 219 5.39 -4.00 21.70
C PHE A 219 5.74 -4.22 23.18
N SER A 220 6.71 -5.09 23.42
CA SER A 220 7.40 -5.16 24.70
C SER A 220 8.11 -3.83 24.99
N GLU A 221 8.41 -3.59 26.27
CA GLU A 221 9.15 -2.41 26.71
C GLU A 221 10.51 -2.29 26.00
N GLU A 222 11.21 -3.42 25.84
CA GLU A 222 12.47 -3.48 25.12
C GLU A 222 12.33 -3.12 23.64
N GLU A 223 11.25 -3.53 22.97
CA GLU A 223 10.98 -3.17 21.57
C GLU A 223 10.65 -1.68 21.42
N LEU A 224 9.90 -1.10 22.36
CA LEU A 224 9.63 0.34 22.39
C LEU A 224 10.91 1.16 22.59
N ILE A 225 11.77 0.74 23.52
CA ILE A 225 13.08 1.37 23.76
C ILE A 225 13.96 1.25 22.51
N ALA A 226 14.00 0.07 21.89
CA ALA A 226 14.81 -0.16 20.69
C ALA A 226 14.39 0.75 19.53
N VAL A 227 13.10 0.79 19.18
CA VAL A 227 12.62 1.62 18.06
C VAL A 227 12.75 3.11 18.35
N ALA A 228 12.48 3.55 19.58
CA ALA A 228 12.65 4.95 19.98
C ALA A 228 14.12 5.37 19.93
N THR A 229 15.02 4.51 20.41
CA THR A 229 16.47 4.71 20.33
C THR A 229 16.94 4.80 18.87
N TYR A 230 16.46 3.92 18.00
CA TYR A 230 16.81 3.96 16.57
C TYR A 230 16.37 5.27 15.91
N ILE A 231 15.13 5.72 16.11
CA ILE A 231 14.59 6.97 15.54
C ILE A 231 15.41 8.20 15.97
N ARG A 232 15.83 8.23 17.24
CA ARG A 232 16.61 9.32 17.84
C ARG A 232 18.05 9.42 17.34
N ASN A 233 18.56 8.35 16.76
CA ASN A 233 19.96 8.18 16.40
C ASN A 233 20.15 7.83 14.91
N SER A 234 19.10 8.03 14.12
CA SER A 234 19.06 7.81 12.67
C SER A 234 18.60 9.07 11.95
N PHE A 235 18.67 9.09 10.62
CA PHE A 235 18.14 10.18 9.79
C PHE A 235 18.76 11.56 10.07
N GLY A 236 20.03 11.58 10.50
CA GLY A 236 20.73 12.80 10.91
C GLY A 236 20.45 13.23 12.36
N ASN A 237 19.67 12.44 13.12
CA ASN A 237 19.45 12.66 14.55
C ASN A 237 20.58 12.01 15.38
N SER A 238 20.88 12.60 16.53
CA SER A 238 21.88 12.10 17.49
C SER A 238 21.51 12.55 18.90
N PHE A 239 20.40 12.01 19.41
CA PHE A 239 19.85 12.38 20.73
C PHE A 239 20.19 11.39 21.84
N GLY A 240 21.00 10.37 21.56
CA GLY A 240 21.45 9.38 22.55
C GLY A 240 20.40 8.31 22.85
N PRO A 241 20.73 7.35 23.74
CA PRO A 241 19.88 6.21 24.05
C PRO A 241 18.57 6.62 24.74
N VAL A 242 17.58 5.73 24.69
CA VAL A 242 16.38 5.79 25.53
C VAL A 242 16.57 4.82 26.69
N GLU A 243 16.28 5.30 27.90
CA GLU A 243 16.28 4.52 29.15
C GLU A 243 14.86 4.12 29.55
#